data_AF-A0A961TA24-F1
#
_entry.id   AF-A0A961TA24-F1
#
_cell.length_a   1.000
_cell.length_b   1.000
_cell.length_c   1.000
_cell.angle_alpha   90.00
_cell.angle_beta   90.00
_cell.angle_gamma   90.00
#
_symmetry.space_group_name_H-M   'P 1'
#
loop_
_entity.id
_entity.type
_entity.pdbx_description
1 polymer ?
#
loop_
_entity_poly.entity_id
_entity_poly.type
_entity_poly.pdbx_seq_one_letter_code
_entity_poly.pdbx_strand_id
1 'polypeptide(L)' 'MKFFVDTADVAEIRELNDLGLVDGVTTNPSLIAKSGRDIMEVTRE' A
#
# COMPACT_ATOMS: atom_id res chain seq x y z
N MET A 1 -5.25 1.14 -18.91
CA MET A 1 -5.76 0.38 -17.74
C MET A 1 -4.91 0.80 -16.56
N LYS A 2 -5.47 0.94 -15.34
CA LYS A 2 -4.67 1.15 -14.12
C LYS A 2 -4.92 0.02 -13.13
N PHE A 3 -3.88 -0.44 -12.44
CA PHE A 3 -3.92 -1.50 -11.44
C PHE A 3 -3.68 -0.90 -10.05
N PHE A 4 -4.57 -1.20 -9.12
CA PHE A 4 -4.45 -0.76 -7.73
C PHE A 4 -4.44 -1.97 -6.82
N VAL A 5 -3.55 -1.96 -5.82
CA VAL A 5 -3.50 -2.97 -4.76
C VAL A 5 -4.16 -2.43 -3.49
N ASP A 6 -4.92 -3.25 -2.78
CA ASP A 6 -5.56 -2.90 -1.51
C ASP A 6 -4.75 -3.44 -0.34
N THR A 7 -3.76 -2.66 0.11
CA THR A 7 -2.84 -3.06 1.19
C THR A 7 -2.34 -1.84 1.97
N ALA A 8 -1.76 -2.11 3.13
CA ALA A 8 -1.03 -1.14 3.95
C ALA A 8 0.42 -1.60 4.21
N ASP A 9 0.83 -2.71 3.60
CA ASP A 9 2.18 -3.23 3.70
C ASP A 9 3.07 -2.59 2.63
N VAL A 10 3.98 -1.73 3.09
CA VAL A 10 4.89 -1.02 2.19
C VAL A 10 5.90 -1.96 1.51
N ALA A 11 6.26 -3.09 2.13
CA ALA A 11 7.16 -4.04 1.50
C ALA A 11 6.51 -4.69 0.26
N GLU A 12 5.24 -5.09 0.39
CA GLU A 12 4.43 -5.62 -0.72
C GLU A 12 4.25 -4.58 -1.83
N ILE A 13 3.93 -3.34 -1.46
CA ILE A 13 3.76 -2.23 -2.43
C ILE A 13 5.06 -2.00 -3.22
N ARG A 14 6.21 -1.99 -2.53
CA ARG A 14 7.53 -1.81 -3.18
C ARG A 14 7.82 -2.94 -4.16
N GLU A 15 7.61 -4.19 -3.77
CA GLU A 15 7.83 -5.35 -4.64
C GLU A 15 6.94 -5.30 -5.89
N LEU A 16 5.64 -5.02 -5.73
CA LEU A 16 4.72 -4.91 -6.84
C LEU A 16 5.07 -3.73 -7.78
N ASN A 17 5.53 -2.63 -7.22
CA ASN A 17 5.97 -1.47 -7.99
C ASN A 17 7.27 -1.77 -8.77
N ASP A 18 8.24 -2.45 -8.15
CA ASP A 18 9.50 -2.86 -8.80
C ASP A 18 9.26 -3.83 -9.96
N LEU A 19 8.22 -4.66 -9.87
CA LEU A 19 7.76 -5.54 -10.95
C LEU A 19 6.91 -4.81 -12.01
N GLY A 20 6.57 -3.53 -11.80
CA GLY A 20 5.72 -2.73 -12.70
C GLY A 20 4.27 -3.19 -12.76
N LEU A 21 3.75 -3.78 -11.67
CA LEU A 21 2.42 -4.40 -11.61
C LEU A 21 1.31 -3.48 -11.06
N VAL A 22 1.68 -2.36 -10.42
CA VAL A 22 0.73 -1.46 -9.77
C VAL A 22 0.95 -0.01 -10.20
N ASP A 23 -0.14 0.72 -10.38
CA ASP A 23 -0.18 2.16 -10.66
C ASP A 23 -0.51 2.98 -9.39
N GLY A 24 -0.86 2.31 -8.30
CA GLY A 24 -1.18 2.95 -7.03
C GLY A 24 -1.73 1.97 -5.99
N VAL A 25 -2.08 2.52 -4.85
CA VAL A 25 -2.54 1.77 -3.68
C VAL A 25 -3.85 2.36 -3.18
N THR A 26 -4.78 1.49 -2.80
CA THR A 26 -5.92 1.84 -1.96
C THR A 26 -5.71 1.25 -0.58
N THR A 27 -6.22 1.91 0.44
CA THR A 27 -6.14 1.41 1.80
C THR A 27 -7.33 1.87 2.62
N ASN A 28 -7.50 1.29 3.80
CA ASN A 28 -8.56 1.62 4.73
C ASN A 28 -8.06 1.49 6.18
N PRO A 29 -8.76 2.08 7.17
CA PRO A 29 -8.33 2.06 8.57
C PRO A 29 -8.08 0.65 9.13
N SER A 30 -8.83 -0.36 8.67
CA SER A 30 -8.67 -1.74 9.14
C SER A 30 -7.37 -2.37 8.66
N LEU A 31 -6.93 -2.09 7.43
CA LEU A 31 -5.65 -2.57 6.91
C LEU A 31 -4.47 -1.88 7.59
N ILE A 32 -4.57 -0.57 7.81
CA ILE A 32 -3.57 0.20 8.57
C ILE A 32 -3.44 -0.32 10.01
N ALA A 33 -4.56 -0.60 10.68
CA ALA A 33 -4.53 -1.16 12.02
C ALA A 33 -3.85 -2.55 12.06
N LYS A 34 -4.01 -3.37 11.02
CA LYS A 34 -3.36 -4.67 10.89
C LYS A 34 -1.87 -4.58 10.58
N SER A 35 -1.43 -3.56 9.84
CA SER A 35 0.01 -3.33 9.60
C SER A 35 0.74 -2.83 10.85
N GLY A 36 0.00 -2.35 11.87
CA GLY A 36 0.55 -1.86 13.13
C GLY A 36 1.27 -0.51 13.01
N ARG A 37 1.03 0.21 11.91
CA ARG A 37 1.67 1.50 11.59
C ARG A 37 0.68 2.65 11.69
N ASP A 38 1.20 3.87 11.79
CA ASP A 38 0.38 5.08 11.75
C ASP A 38 -0.05 5.40 10.31
N ILE A 39 -1.31 5.83 10.14
CA ILE A 39 -1.87 6.13 8.82
C ILE A 39 -1.14 7.27 8.11
N MET A 40 -0.72 8.29 8.86
CA MET A 40 -0.01 9.45 8.31
C MET A 40 1.42 9.09 7.91
N GLU A 41 2.01 8.09 8.56
CA GLU A 41 3.30 7.56 8.18
C GLU A 41 3.20 6.77 6.87
N VAL A 42 2.29 5.79 6.80
CA VAL A 42 2.11 4.91 5.62
C VAL A 42 1.70 5.68 4.37
N THR A 43 0.85 6.72 4.50
CA THR A 43 0.36 7.49 3.35
C THR A 43 1.34 8.55 2.82
N ARG A 44 2.46 8.79 3.51
CA ARG A 44 3.52 9.73 3.08
C ARG A 44 4.65 9.06 2.31
N GLU A 45 4.77 7.74 2.41
CA GLU A 45 5.74 6.94 1.66
C GLU A 45 5.33 6.75 0.20
#